data_AF-A0A3B8W2E1-F1
#
_entry.id   AF-A0A3B8W2E1-F1
#
_cell.length_a   1.000
_cell.length_b   1.000
_cell.length_c   1.000
_cell.angle_alpha   90.00
_cell.angle_beta   90.00
_cell.angle_gamma   90.00
#
_symmetry.space_group_name_H-M   'P 1'
#
loop_
_entity.id
_entity.type
_entity.pdbx_description
1 polymer ?
#
loop_
_entity_poly.entity_id
_entity_poly.type
_entity_poly.pdbx_seq_one_letter_code
_entity_poly.pdbx_strand_id
1 'polypeptide(L)'
;LYAPVAVDLRFVLAVLKVNTNLERLGDFAEGIARFVVRHSDHGAMEQEMIEKTRLREMIGTVLEMFELTKQAMEQENTDLATKVFSKDNIVDEINISSIEILNNYIQKDPSLGLTALYLVGVIRKLERFGDHCTNIAEEIIFYVDAKVLKHKGKKYNSPDLVEEKPQEEGAKQA
;
A
#
# COMPACT_ATOMS: atom_id res chain seq x y z
N LEU A 1 -19.13 -27.11 -10.95
CA LEU A 1 -19.25 -25.68 -11.30
C LEU A 1 -18.64 -24.86 -10.15
N TYR A 2 -17.32 -24.69 -10.12
CA TYR A 2 -16.63 -23.93 -9.09
C TYR A 2 -16.36 -22.51 -9.62
N ALA A 3 -17.41 -21.70 -9.72
CA ALA A 3 -17.25 -20.27 -9.94
C ALA A 3 -16.93 -19.64 -8.58
N PRO A 4 -15.80 -18.90 -8.43
CA PRO A 4 -15.50 -18.25 -7.17
C PRO A 4 -16.66 -17.34 -6.78
N VAL A 5 -17.11 -17.45 -5.53
CA VAL A 5 -18.32 -16.78 -5.03
C VAL A 5 -17.95 -15.33 -4.71
N ALA A 6 -17.67 -14.52 -5.75
CA ALA A 6 -17.31 -13.09 -5.81
C ALA A 6 -16.15 -12.61 -4.90
N VAL A 7 -16.13 -13.01 -3.62
CA VAL A 7 -15.11 -12.74 -2.62
C VAL A 7 -13.80 -13.44 -2.95
N ASP A 8 -13.83 -14.71 -3.39
CA ASP A 8 -12.59 -15.43 -3.74
C ASP A 8 -11.92 -14.79 -4.96
N LEU A 9 -12.72 -14.27 -5.90
CA LEU A 9 -12.19 -13.52 -7.05
C LEU A 9 -11.60 -12.17 -6.62
N ARG A 10 -12.27 -11.44 -5.71
CA ARG A 10 -11.75 -10.16 -5.21
C ARG A 10 -10.45 -10.35 -4.44
N PHE A 11 -10.34 -11.39 -3.64
CA PHE A 11 -9.11 -11.75 -2.94
C PHE A 11 -7.98 -12.04 -3.94
N VAL A 12 -8.22 -12.88 -4.95
CA VAL A 12 -7.22 -13.19 -5.98
C VAL A 12 -6.78 -11.93 -6.74
N LEU A 13 -7.72 -11.03 -7.08
CA LEU A 13 -7.40 -9.76 -7.74
C LEU A 13 -6.58 -8.82 -6.84
N ALA A 14 -6.94 -8.70 -5.56
CA ALA A 14 -6.18 -7.90 -4.60
C ALA A 14 -4.75 -8.44 -4.45
N VAL A 15 -4.60 -9.76 -4.25
CA VAL A 15 -3.28 -10.42 -4.16
C VAL A 15 -2.46 -10.19 -5.42
N LEU A 16 -3.06 -10.30 -6.61
CA LEU A 16 -2.36 -10.05 -7.88
C LEU A 16 -1.82 -8.62 -7.96
N LYS A 17 -2.61 -7.62 -7.57
CA LYS A 17 -2.17 -6.22 -7.56
C LYS A 17 -1.13 -5.95 -6.48
N VAL A 18 -1.28 -6.53 -5.29
CA VAL A 18 -0.28 -6.45 -4.22
C VAL A 18 1.05 -7.01 -4.71
N ASN A 19 1.05 -8.15 -5.40
CA ASN A 19 2.26 -8.75 -5.96
C ASN A 19 2.99 -7.81 -6.95
N THR A 20 2.25 -7.13 -7.82
CA THR A 20 2.82 -6.11 -8.71
C THR A 20 3.45 -4.96 -7.93
N ASN A 21 2.82 -4.50 -6.85
CA ASN A 21 3.40 -3.46 -6.00
C ASN A 21 4.66 -3.95 -5.28
N LEU A 22 4.69 -5.20 -4.79
CA LEU A 22 5.87 -5.78 -4.15
C LEU A 22 7.08 -5.86 -5.11
N GLU A 23 6.85 -6.18 -6.38
CA GLU A 23 7.91 -6.14 -7.41
C GLU A 23 8.50 -4.73 -7.55
N ARG A 24 7.64 -3.70 -7.62
CA ARG A 24 8.06 -2.30 -7.66
C ARG A 24 8.85 -1.89 -6.42
N LEU A 25 8.41 -2.29 -5.23
CA LEU A 25 9.16 -2.05 -3.99
C LEU A 25 10.56 -2.67 -4.05
N GLY A 26 10.68 -3.89 -4.59
CA GLY A 26 11.95 -4.56 -4.86
C GLY A 26 12.84 -3.77 -5.81
N ASP A 27 12.30 -3.31 -6.95
CA ASP A 27 13.01 -2.50 -7.93
C ASP A 27 13.56 -1.20 -7.32
N PHE A 28 12.78 -0.53 -6.46
CA PHE A 28 13.25 0.68 -5.78
C PHE A 28 14.35 0.38 -4.78
N ALA A 29 14.21 -0.67 -3.97
CA ALA A 29 15.23 -1.09 -3.03
C ALA A 29 16.54 -1.46 -3.75
N GLU A 30 16.46 -2.23 -4.84
CA GLU A 30 17.61 -2.58 -5.68
C GLU A 30 18.21 -1.32 -6.36
N GLY A 31 17.35 -0.40 -6.80
CA GLY A 31 17.74 0.89 -7.35
C GLY A 31 18.56 1.71 -6.37
N ILE A 32 18.12 1.81 -5.11
CA ILE A 32 18.83 2.51 -4.02
C ILE A 32 20.14 1.78 -3.69
N ALA A 33 20.13 0.46 -3.54
CA ALA A 33 21.33 -0.31 -3.21
C ALA A 33 22.44 -0.15 -4.27
N ARG A 34 22.11 -0.35 -5.56
CA ARG A 34 23.07 -0.13 -6.65
C ARG A 34 23.54 1.31 -6.73
N PHE A 35 22.66 2.25 -6.39
CA PHE A 35 23.00 3.65 -6.35
C PHE A 35 24.05 3.95 -5.28
N VAL A 36 23.86 3.47 -4.06
CA VAL A 36 24.83 3.64 -2.95
C VAL A 36 26.17 3.00 -3.29
N VAL A 37 26.17 1.78 -3.83
CA VAL A 37 27.41 1.08 -4.22
C VAL A 37 28.20 1.88 -5.27
N ARG A 38 27.52 2.34 -6.33
CA ARG A 38 28.18 3.06 -7.44
C ARG A 38 28.79 4.40 -7.05
N HIS A 39 28.28 5.04 -6.00
CA HIS A 39 28.70 6.39 -5.60
C HIS A 39 29.41 6.40 -4.24
N SER A 40 29.82 5.23 -3.76
CA SER A 40 30.56 5.09 -2.49
C SER A 40 31.93 5.79 -2.50
N ASP A 41 32.51 6.00 -3.69
CA ASP A 41 33.82 6.64 -3.88
C ASP A 41 33.78 8.18 -3.93
N HIS A 42 32.59 8.81 -3.98
CA HIS A 42 32.44 10.26 -4.14
C HIS A 42 32.59 11.07 -2.84
N GLY A 43 33.23 10.49 -1.82
CA GLY A 43 33.37 11.08 -0.49
C GLY A 43 32.13 10.88 0.37
N ALA A 44 32.32 10.83 1.69
CA ALA A 44 31.22 10.68 2.63
C ALA A 44 30.32 11.92 2.56
N MET A 45 29.00 11.70 2.44
CA MET A 45 28.03 12.77 2.60
C MET A 45 28.20 13.42 3.98
N GLU A 46 28.14 14.76 4.01
CA GLU A 46 28.14 15.48 5.28
C GLU A 46 26.97 15.02 6.15
N GLN A 47 27.29 14.61 7.37
CA GLN A 47 26.30 14.14 8.34
C GLN A 47 25.19 15.19 8.56
N GLU A 48 25.54 16.48 8.55
CA GLU A 48 24.59 17.57 8.71
C GLU A 48 23.55 17.61 7.58
N MET A 49 23.97 17.34 6.34
CA MET A 49 23.07 17.32 5.18
C MET A 49 22.05 16.16 5.29
N ILE A 50 22.47 14.99 5.79
CA ILE A 50 21.59 13.84 6.03
C ILE A 50 20.53 14.18 7.06
N GLU A 51 20.93 14.80 8.17
CA GLU A 51 20.01 15.15 9.26
C GLU A 51 19.05 16.25 8.84
N LYS A 52 19.53 17.32 8.16
CA LYS A 52 18.66 18.41 7.70
C LYS A 52 17.63 17.95 6.68
N THR A 53 18.01 17.06 5.77
CA THR A 53 17.06 16.48 4.79
C THR A 53 16.12 15.45 5.42
N ARG A 54 16.25 15.14 6.72
CA ARG A 54 15.43 14.15 7.43
C ARG A 54 15.43 12.78 6.77
N LEU A 55 16.49 12.43 6.03
CA LEU A 55 16.56 11.18 5.27
C LEU A 55 16.39 9.95 6.17
N ARG A 56 16.98 9.97 7.36
CA ARG A 56 16.87 8.85 8.32
C ARG A 56 15.43 8.63 8.78
N GLU A 57 14.71 9.72 9.02
CA GLU A 57 13.29 9.68 9.37
C GLU A 57 12.46 9.12 8.22
N MET A 58 12.71 9.57 6.98
CA MET A 58 12.04 9.07 5.80
C MET A 58 12.24 7.56 5.61
N ILE A 59 13.47 7.08 5.75
CA ILE A 59 13.79 5.64 5.66
C ILE A 59 13.03 4.85 6.73
N GLY A 60 13.07 5.30 7.99
CA GLY A 60 12.33 4.65 9.07
C GLY A 60 10.82 4.62 8.82
N THR A 61 10.27 5.74 8.36
CA THR A 61 8.84 5.89 8.06
C THR A 61 8.37 4.96 6.94
N VAL A 62 9.13 4.88 5.85
CA VAL A 62 8.84 3.99 4.73
C VAL A 62 8.91 2.51 5.12
N LEU A 63 9.88 2.13 5.96
CA LEU A 63 9.97 0.77 6.49
C LEU A 63 8.78 0.43 7.41
N GLU A 64 8.35 1.39 8.23
CA GLU A 64 7.15 1.24 9.05
C GLU A 64 5.88 1.13 8.21
N MET A 65 5.75 1.89 7.12
CA MET A 65 4.64 1.77 6.17
C MET A 65 4.59 0.35 5.59
N PHE A 66 5.73 -0.18 5.16
CA PHE A 66 5.80 -1.54 4.62
C PHE A 66 5.38 -2.58 5.66
N GLU A 67 5.91 -2.50 6.89
CA GLU A 67 5.54 -3.43 7.95
C GLU A 67 4.05 -3.35 8.30
N LEU A 68 3.46 -2.16 8.31
CA LEU A 68 2.01 -1.98 8.49
C LEU A 68 1.22 -2.67 7.37
N THR A 69 1.62 -2.54 6.10
CA THR A 69 0.94 -3.24 4.99
C THR A 69 1.01 -4.75 5.15
N LYS A 70 2.16 -5.29 5.57
CA LYS A 70 2.34 -6.72 5.83
C LYS A 70 1.41 -7.18 6.95
N GLN A 71 1.42 -6.52 8.10
CA GLN A 71 0.57 -6.88 9.24
C GLN A 71 -0.92 -6.75 8.91
N ALA A 72 -1.30 -5.71 8.17
CA ALA A 72 -2.68 -5.50 7.72
C ALA A 72 -3.17 -6.64 6.83
N MET A 73 -2.32 -7.13 5.92
CA MET A 73 -2.63 -8.27 5.06
C MET A 73 -2.71 -9.59 5.84
N GLU A 74 -1.73 -9.86 6.71
CA GLU A 74 -1.67 -11.10 7.52
C GLU A 74 -2.85 -11.23 8.48
N GLN A 75 -3.28 -10.10 9.06
CA GLN A 75 -4.34 -10.05 10.08
C GLN A 75 -5.71 -9.68 9.49
N GLU A 76 -5.79 -9.40 8.19
CA GLU A 76 -6.96 -8.83 7.52
C GLU A 76 -7.52 -7.59 8.26
N ASN A 77 -6.61 -6.70 8.69
CA ASN A 77 -6.93 -5.58 9.58
C ASN A 77 -6.84 -4.24 8.83
N THR A 78 -8.00 -3.65 8.53
CA THR A 78 -8.10 -2.37 7.83
C THR A 78 -7.60 -1.19 8.65
N ASP A 79 -7.70 -1.21 9.97
CA ASP A 79 -7.18 -0.13 10.84
C ASP A 79 -5.66 -0.02 10.74
N LEU A 80 -4.95 -1.14 10.54
CA LEU A 80 -3.51 -1.13 10.29
C LEU A 80 -3.19 -0.55 8.91
N ALA A 81 -3.97 -0.91 7.88
CA ALA A 81 -3.81 -0.36 6.54
C ALA A 81 -4.03 1.16 6.51
N THR A 82 -5.05 1.67 7.22
CA THR A 82 -5.33 3.11 7.27
C THR A 82 -4.20 3.94 7.88
N LYS A 83 -3.41 3.37 8.80
CA LYS A 83 -2.25 4.07 9.38
C LYS A 83 -1.18 4.41 8.34
N VAL A 84 -1.10 3.67 7.24
CA VAL A 84 -0.13 3.91 6.15
C VAL A 84 -0.31 5.31 5.56
N PHE A 85 -1.54 5.75 5.31
CA PHE A 85 -1.82 7.08 4.72
C PHE A 85 -1.30 8.24 5.58
N SER A 86 -1.36 8.12 6.91
CA SER A 86 -0.84 9.17 7.80
C SER A 86 0.69 9.29 7.73
N LYS A 87 1.38 8.19 7.45
CA LYS A 87 2.84 8.14 7.29
C LYS A 87 3.29 8.62 5.92
N ASP A 88 2.49 8.37 4.89
CA ASP A 88 2.73 8.84 3.54
C ASP A 88 2.88 10.37 3.49
N ASN A 89 2.02 11.09 4.22
CA ASN A 89 2.14 12.55 4.37
C ASN A 89 3.51 13.01 4.90
N ILE A 90 4.13 12.23 5.81
CA ILE A 90 5.46 12.54 6.36
C ILE A 90 6.53 12.33 5.27
N VAL A 91 6.39 11.26 4.49
CA VAL A 91 7.31 10.93 3.39
C VAL A 91 7.25 12.01 2.30
N ASP A 92 6.05 12.45 1.94
CA ASP A 92 5.81 13.54 0.99
C ASP A 92 6.38 14.88 1.46
N GLU A 93 6.15 15.23 2.73
CA GLU A 93 6.68 16.44 3.35
C GLU A 93 8.22 16.46 3.27
N ILE A 94 8.87 15.34 3.60
CA ILE A 94 10.33 15.21 3.53
C ILE A 94 10.81 15.31 2.07
N ASN A 95 10.14 14.63 1.14
CA ASN A 95 10.48 14.67 -0.28
C ASN A 95 10.46 16.11 -0.82
N ILE A 96 9.38 16.86 -0.56
CA ILE A 96 9.21 18.24 -1.01
C ILE A 96 10.25 19.16 -0.37
N SER A 97 10.39 19.12 0.96
CA SER A 97 11.30 20.01 1.69
C SER A 97 12.78 19.75 1.40
N SER A 98 13.15 18.51 1.08
CA SER A 98 14.54 18.14 0.79
C SER A 98 15.15 18.91 -0.39
N ILE A 99 14.33 19.29 -1.39
CA ILE A 99 14.80 20.01 -2.58
C ILE A 99 15.34 21.39 -2.20
N GLU A 100 14.60 22.15 -1.39
CA GLU A 100 15.02 23.48 -0.95
C GLU A 100 16.26 23.41 -0.06
N ILE A 101 16.31 22.42 0.84
CA ILE A 101 17.47 22.19 1.71
C ILE A 101 18.71 21.92 0.86
N LEU A 102 18.62 21.00 -0.10
CA LEU A 102 19.74 20.64 -0.96
C LEU A 102 20.17 21.78 -1.87
N ASN A 103 19.23 22.56 -2.41
CA ASN A 103 19.56 23.75 -3.19
C ASN A 103 20.38 24.77 -2.37
N ASN A 104 20.05 24.96 -1.10
CA ASN A 104 20.82 25.85 -0.21
C ASN A 104 22.25 25.33 0.05
N TYR A 105 22.45 24.01 0.10
CA TYR A 105 23.80 23.43 0.18
C TYR A 105 24.60 23.68 -1.09
N ILE A 106 24.00 23.46 -2.27
CA ILE A 106 24.63 23.71 -3.57
C ILE A 106 25.03 25.19 -3.73
N GLN A 107 24.20 26.12 -3.26
CA GLN A 107 24.52 27.55 -3.32
C GLN A 107 25.70 27.95 -2.42
N LYS A 108 25.85 27.30 -1.26
CA LYS A 108 26.97 27.54 -0.34
C LYS A 108 28.27 26.93 -0.84
N ASP A 109 28.19 25.73 -1.40
CA ASP A 109 29.31 25.02 -2.00
C ASP A 109 28.87 24.33 -3.31
N PRO A 110 29.17 24.93 -4.46
CA PRO A 110 28.85 24.35 -5.77
C PRO A 110 29.48 22.97 -6.01
N SER A 111 30.55 22.60 -5.30
CA SER A 111 31.18 21.29 -5.44
C SER A 111 30.26 20.14 -4.97
N LEU A 112 29.29 20.44 -4.10
CA LEU A 112 28.29 19.49 -3.60
C LEU A 112 27.16 19.20 -4.60
N GLY A 113 27.13 19.89 -5.75
CA GLY A 113 26.07 19.78 -6.76
C GLY A 113 25.73 18.34 -7.15
N LEU A 114 26.76 17.54 -7.43
CA LEU A 114 26.57 16.15 -7.85
C LEU A 114 26.01 15.27 -6.71
N THR A 115 26.57 15.40 -5.51
CA THR A 115 26.12 14.67 -4.31
C THR A 115 24.68 15.03 -3.93
N ALA A 116 24.29 16.29 -4.08
CA ALA A 116 22.92 16.73 -3.83
C ALA A 116 21.93 16.14 -4.85
N LEU A 117 22.26 16.14 -6.14
CA LEU A 117 21.43 15.50 -7.18
C LEU A 117 21.26 13.99 -6.92
N TYR A 118 22.35 13.36 -6.48
CA TYR A 118 22.36 11.98 -6.05
C TYR A 118 21.39 11.71 -4.90
N LEU A 119 21.40 12.57 -3.88
CA LEU A 119 20.50 12.45 -2.75
C LEU A 119 19.02 12.63 -3.14
N VAL A 120 18.72 13.63 -3.97
CA VAL A 120 17.37 13.82 -4.55
C VAL A 120 16.89 12.54 -5.22
N GLY A 121 17.77 11.87 -5.98
CA GLY A 121 17.46 10.62 -6.64
C GLY A 121 17.13 9.46 -5.69
N VAL A 122 17.69 9.44 -4.48
CA VAL A 122 17.38 8.44 -3.44
C VAL A 122 16.07 8.78 -2.73
N ILE A 123 15.91 10.04 -2.31
CA ILE A 123 14.70 10.54 -1.63
C ILE A 123 13.47 10.28 -2.50
N ARG A 124 13.54 10.58 -3.80
CA ARG A 124 12.45 10.31 -4.72
C ARG A 124 12.11 8.82 -4.89
N LYS A 125 13.08 7.92 -4.72
CA LYS A 125 12.80 6.46 -4.74
C LYS A 125 12.13 6.01 -3.45
N LEU A 126 12.45 6.63 -2.32
CA LEU A 126 11.80 6.37 -1.04
C LEU A 126 10.35 6.87 -1.05
N GLU A 127 10.07 8.03 -1.65
CA GLU A 127 8.69 8.52 -1.81
C GLU A 127 7.86 7.56 -2.67
N ARG A 128 8.35 7.16 -3.84
CA ARG A 128 7.70 6.12 -4.64
C ARG A 128 7.51 4.81 -3.89
N PHE A 129 8.44 4.43 -3.01
CA PHE A 129 8.26 3.26 -2.17
C PHE A 129 7.05 3.45 -1.24
N GLY A 130 6.90 4.63 -0.64
CA GLY A 130 5.72 5.04 0.14
C GLY A 130 4.43 4.93 -0.65
N ASP A 131 4.38 5.50 -1.87
CA ASP A 131 3.22 5.41 -2.78
C ASP A 131 2.79 3.97 -3.06
N HIS A 132 3.76 3.06 -3.24
CA HIS A 132 3.43 1.66 -3.47
C HIS A 132 2.95 0.96 -2.20
N CYS A 133 3.35 1.43 -1.01
CA CYS A 133 2.76 0.96 0.24
C CYS A 133 1.32 1.46 0.41
N THR A 134 0.99 2.70 0.03
CA THR A 134 -0.40 3.19 0.07
C THR A 134 -1.29 2.43 -0.92
N ASN A 135 -0.80 2.15 -2.13
CA ASN A 135 -1.51 1.28 -3.08
C ASN A 135 -1.80 -0.11 -2.51
N ILE A 136 -0.83 -0.73 -1.81
CA ILE A 136 -1.06 -2.02 -1.13
C ILE A 136 -2.12 -1.88 -0.04
N ALA A 137 -2.06 -0.82 0.78
CA ALA A 137 -3.03 -0.55 1.84
C ALA A 137 -4.46 -0.40 1.28
N GLU A 138 -4.63 0.29 0.16
CA GLU A 138 -5.92 0.44 -0.53
C GLU A 138 -6.48 -0.91 -1.00
N GLU A 139 -5.65 -1.76 -1.61
CA GLU A 139 -6.07 -3.09 -2.04
C GLU A 139 -6.45 -3.99 -0.85
N ILE A 140 -5.75 -3.85 0.28
CA ILE A 140 -6.10 -4.53 1.54
C ILE A 140 -7.49 -4.14 2.00
N ILE A 141 -7.75 -2.83 2.12
CA ILE A 141 -9.06 -2.31 2.56
C ILE A 141 -10.17 -2.79 1.62
N PHE A 142 -9.93 -2.71 0.31
CA PHE A 142 -10.91 -3.12 -0.70
C PHE A 142 -11.33 -4.59 -0.60
N TYR A 143 -10.41 -5.51 -0.30
CA TYR A 143 -10.77 -6.93 -0.16
C TYR A 143 -11.39 -7.25 1.20
N VAL A 144 -10.90 -6.66 2.30
CA VAL A 144 -11.41 -6.95 3.65
C VAL A 144 -12.84 -6.44 3.79
N ASP A 145 -13.14 -5.21 3.37
CA ASP A 145 -14.48 -4.64 3.47
C ASP A 145 -15.50 -5.45 2.66
N ALA A 146 -15.08 -5.97 1.50
CA ALA A 146 -15.90 -6.88 0.70
C ALA A 146 -16.28 -8.16 1.44
N LYS A 147 -15.30 -8.73 2.14
CA LYS A 147 -15.46 -9.96 2.93
C LYS A 147 -16.46 -9.71 4.05
N VAL A 148 -16.37 -8.57 4.74
CA VAL A 148 -17.30 -8.19 5.82
C VAL A 148 -18.73 -8.05 5.31
N LEU A 149 -18.95 -7.38 4.18
CA LEU A 149 -20.30 -7.19 3.61
C LEU A 149 -21.01 -8.52 3.30
N LYS A 150 -20.29 -9.53 2.80
CA LYS A 150 -20.86 -10.88 2.57
C LYS A 150 -21.32 -11.55 3.85
N HIS A 151 -20.58 -11.40 4.96
CA HIS A 151 -20.92 -12.06 6.24
C HIS A 151 -22.11 -11.41 6.94
N LYS A 152 -22.39 -10.11 6.70
CA LYS A 152 -23.60 -9.44 7.20
C LYS A 152 -24.87 -9.78 6.38
N GLY A 153 -24.73 -10.35 5.18
CA GLY A 153 -25.81 -10.58 4.21
C GLY A 153 -26.67 -11.84 4.36
N LYS A 154 -26.69 -12.53 5.51
CA LYS A 154 -27.61 -13.66 5.77
C LYS A 154 -28.42 -13.49 7.06
N LYS A 155 -29.41 -12.60 7.00
CA LYS A 155 -30.68 -12.72 7.74
C LYS A 155 -31.83 -12.43 6.77
N TYR A 156 -32.02 -13.30 5.79
CA TYR A 156 -33.32 -13.41 5.13
C TYR A 156 -34.19 -14.29 6.02
N ASN A 157 -35.03 -13.67 6.85
CA ASN A 157 -36.21 -14.35 7.35
C ASN A 157 -37.13 -14.52 6.15
N SER A 158 -37.25 -15.75 5.64
CA SER A 158 -38.31 -16.09 4.69
C SER A 158 -39.66 -15.87 5.36
N PRO A 159 -40.59 -15.07 4.80
CA PRO A 159 -41.99 -15.14 5.19
C PRO A 159 -42.53 -16.52 4.80
N ASP A 160 -43.36 -17.07 5.68
CA ASP A 160 -43.93 -18.41 5.64
C ASP A 160 -44.38 -18.86 4.24
N LEU A 161 -43.91 -20.05 3.84
CA LEU A 161 -44.50 -20.81 2.75
C LEU A 161 -45.92 -21.18 3.18
N VAL A 162 -46.92 -20.55 2.58
CA VAL A 162 -48.31 -21.01 2.66
C VAL A 162 -48.38 -22.33 1.89
N GLU A 163 -48.51 -23.43 2.61
CA GLU A 163 -48.89 -24.72 2.03
C GLU A 163 -50.31 -24.60 1.44
N GLU A 164 -50.42 -24.47 0.13
CA GLU A 164 -51.68 -24.76 -0.57
C GLU A 164 -51.96 -26.27 -0.49
N LYS A 165 -53.00 -26.64 0.26
CA LYS A 165 -53.51 -28.01 0.29
C LYS A 165 -54.07 -28.38 -1.10
N PRO A 166 -53.88 -29.63 -1.58
CA PRO A 166 -54.50 -30.10 -2.80
C PRO A 166 -56.03 -30.16 -2.63
N GLN A 167 -56.78 -29.59 -3.56
CA GLN A 167 -58.21 -29.83 -3.71
C GLN A 167 -58.41 -31.22 -4.33
N GLU A 168 -58.88 -32.17 -3.54
CA GLU A 168 -59.56 -33.37 -4.01
C GLU A 168 -61.08 -33.13 -4.15
N GLU A 169 -61.70 -34.00 -4.94
CA GLU A 169 -63.13 -34.17 -5.23
C GLU A 169 -63.65 -33.41 -6.48
N GLY A 170 -64.25 -34.06 -7.47
CA GLY A 170 -64.62 -35.46 -7.60
C GLY A 170 -65.40 -35.65 -8.90
N ALA A 171 -65.05 -36.70 -9.64
CA ALA A 171 -65.83 -37.17 -10.77
C ALA A 171 -67.15 -37.80 -10.28
N LYS A 172 -68.28 -37.38 -10.84
CA LYS A 172 -69.43 -38.27 -11.07
C LYS A 172 -70.10 -37.93 -12.41
N GLN A 173 -70.18 -38.96 -13.25
CA GLN A 173 -71.02 -39.10 -14.43
C GLN A 173 -72.44 -39.58 -14.02
N ALA A 174 -73.36 -39.43 -14.99
CA ALA A 174 -74.72 -39.97 -15.11
C ALA A 174 -75.86 -39.15 -14.49
#